data_AF-A0A933LMR6-F1
#
_entry.id   AF-A0A933LMR6-F1
#
_cell.length_a   1.000
_cell.length_b   1.000
_cell.length_c   1.000
_cell.angle_alpha   90.00
_cell.angle_beta   90.00
_cell.angle_gamma   90.00
#
_symmetry.space_group_name_H-M   'P 1'
#
loop_
_entity.id
_entity.type
_entity.pdbx_description
1 polymer ?
#
loop_
_entity_poly.entity_id
_entity_poly.type
_entity_poly.pdbx_seq_one_letter_code
_entity_poly.pdbx_strand_id
1 'polypeptide(L)' 'MQRPSSAGPAPGPNPRRRLPGRPRRRQGPLQEPTPKVQRIAHPREIANVALLLASEESSYVTGAEIVADGGFCAQ' A
#
# COMPACT_ATOMS: atom_id res chain seq x y z
N MET A 1 -8.88 -67.37 2.91
CA MET A 1 -7.76 -66.39 2.95
C MET A 1 -8.34 -64.98 2.80
N GLN A 2 -7.77 -64.00 3.52
CA GLN A 2 -8.46 -62.86 4.15
C GLN A 2 -8.91 -61.74 3.20
N ARG A 3 -10.05 -61.09 3.51
CA ARG A 3 -10.55 -59.88 2.84
C ARG A 3 -9.67 -58.66 3.19
N PRO A 4 -9.36 -57.74 2.26
CA PRO A 4 -8.67 -56.51 2.61
C PRO A 4 -9.58 -55.61 3.45
N SER A 5 -9.10 -55.20 4.62
CA SER A 5 -9.78 -54.28 5.53
C SER A 5 -9.88 -52.89 4.90
N SER A 6 -11.10 -52.37 4.79
CA SER A 6 -11.37 -51.02 4.31
C SER A 6 -10.84 -49.99 5.32
N ALA A 7 -9.88 -49.16 4.91
CA ALA A 7 -9.45 -48.00 5.67
C ALA A 7 -10.64 -47.02 5.79
N GLY A 8 -11.07 -46.75 7.02
CA GLY A 8 -12.10 -45.74 7.30
C GLY A 8 -11.62 -44.32 6.94
N PRO A 9 -12.54 -43.35 6.78
CA PRO A 9 -12.19 -41.98 6.44
C PRO A 9 -11.30 -41.36 7.52
N ALA A 10 -10.29 -40.60 7.11
CA ALA A 10 -9.41 -39.88 8.02
C ALA A 10 -10.22 -38.96 8.94
N PRO A 11 -9.90 -38.87 10.25
CA PRO A 11 -10.63 -38.01 11.18
C PRO A 11 -10.54 -36.55 10.73
N GLY A 12 -11.69 -35.88 10.69
CA GLY A 12 -11.79 -34.46 10.36
C GLY A 12 -10.98 -33.57 11.32
N PRO A 13 -10.65 -32.33 10.93
CA PRO A 13 -9.81 -31.45 11.74
C PRO A 13 -10.45 -31.22 13.12
N ASN A 14 -9.73 -31.59 14.19
CA ASN A 14 -10.18 -31.45 15.56
C ASN A 14 -10.34 -29.95 15.91
N PRO A 15 -11.56 -29.48 16.27
CA PRO A 15 -11.83 -28.06 16.53
C PRO A 15 -11.08 -27.50 17.75
N ARG A 16 -10.48 -28.38 18.58
CA ARG A 16 -9.65 -27.99 19.72
C ARG A 16 -8.16 -27.85 19.38
N ARG A 17 -7.77 -28.03 18.11
CA ARG A 17 -6.39 -27.80 17.66
C ARG A 17 -6.12 -26.30 17.70
N ARG A 18 -5.59 -25.85 18.84
CA ARG A 18 -5.14 -24.48 19.09
C ARG A 18 -4.19 -24.09 17.96
N LEU A 19 -4.64 -23.24 17.04
CA LEU A 19 -3.78 -22.72 15.99
C LEU A 19 -2.59 -22.01 16.67
N PRO A 20 -1.35 -22.21 16.21
CA PRO A 20 -0.23 -21.42 16.72
C PRO A 20 -0.61 -19.95 16.63
N GLY A 21 -0.34 -19.21 17.71
CA GLY A 21 -0.78 -17.83 17.87
C GLY A 21 -0.48 -17.02 16.61
N ARG A 22 -1.48 -16.29 16.11
CA ARG A 22 -1.29 -15.43 14.92
C ARG A 22 -0.01 -14.62 15.15
N PRO A 23 0.95 -14.63 14.22
CA PRO A 23 2.14 -13.81 14.37
C PRO A 23 1.65 -12.38 14.64
N ARG A 24 2.16 -11.77 15.71
CA ARG A 24 1.87 -10.36 16.01
C ARG A 24 2.08 -9.62 14.71
N ARG A 25 1.02 -9.01 14.16
CA ARG A 25 1.18 -8.15 12.99
C ARG A 25 2.30 -7.20 13.37
N ARG A 26 3.45 -7.35 12.71
CA ARG A 26 4.48 -6.31 12.69
C ARG A 26 3.74 -5.13 12.06
N GLN A 27 3.15 -4.30 12.90
CA GLN A 27 2.85 -2.94 12.50
C GLN A 27 4.24 -2.40 12.19
N GLY A 28 4.59 -2.35 10.90
CA GLY A 28 5.70 -1.52 10.46
C GLY A 28 5.48 -0.10 10.99
N PRO A 29 6.50 0.76 10.98
CA PRO A 29 6.35 2.13 11.43
C PRO A 29 5.04 2.68 10.87
N LEU A 30 4.17 3.15 11.77
CA LEU A 30 3.01 3.96 11.40
C LEU A 30 3.56 5.01 10.45
N GLN A 31 3.10 5.02 9.20
CA GLN A 31 3.59 5.99 8.21
C GLN A 31 3.47 7.35 8.87
N GLU A 32 4.61 8.00 9.09
CA GLU A 32 4.60 9.34 9.66
C GLU A 32 3.86 10.22 8.66
N PRO A 33 2.88 11.01 9.12
CA PRO A 33 2.04 11.79 8.23
C PRO A 33 2.93 12.73 7.42
N THR A 34 2.72 12.76 6.11
CA THR A 34 3.51 13.57 5.19
C THR A 34 3.53 15.02 5.67
N PRO A 35 4.71 15.62 5.95
CA PRO A 35 4.80 16.99 6.44
C PRO A 35 4.18 17.96 5.43
N LYS A 36 3.17 18.72 5.88
CA LYS A 36 2.47 19.69 5.05
C LYS A 36 3.16 21.03 5.07
N VAL A 37 3.20 21.70 3.93
CA VAL A 37 3.64 23.09 3.82
C VAL A 37 2.54 23.97 4.41
N GLN A 38 2.82 24.61 5.54
CA GLN A 38 1.85 25.41 6.32
C GLN A 38 1.66 26.83 5.77
N ARG A 39 1.53 26.96 4.44
CA ARG A 39 1.26 28.24 3.76
C ARG A 39 0.68 28.00 2.38
N ILE A 40 0.06 29.04 1.82
CA ILE A 40 -0.30 29.08 0.41
C ILE A 40 0.99 29.12 -0.43
N ALA A 41 0.97 28.40 -1.55
CA ALA A 41 2.05 28.43 -2.53
C ALA A 41 2.19 29.83 -3.13
N HIS A 42 3.43 30.28 -3.28
CA HIS A 42 3.75 31.46 -4.06
C HIS A 42 3.48 31.16 -5.55
N PRO A 43 2.97 32.10 -6.36
CA PRO A 43 2.65 31.83 -7.77
C PRO A 43 3.81 31.22 -8.58
N ARG A 44 5.05 31.60 -8.25
CA ARG A 44 6.26 31.06 -8.87
C ARG A 44 6.43 29.54 -8.64
N GLU A 45 5.97 29.00 -7.52
CA GLU A 45 6.06 27.57 -7.24
C GLU A 45 5.18 26.76 -8.21
N ILE A 46 3.98 27.26 -8.52
CA ILE A 46 3.10 26.65 -9.52
C ILE A 46 3.64 26.85 -10.94
N ALA A 47 4.16 28.05 -11.24
CA ALA A 47 4.78 28.34 -12.54
C ALA A 47 5.96 27.41 -12.83
N ASN A 48 6.75 27.05 -11.82
CA ASN A 48 7.86 26.12 -11.98
C ASN A 48 7.40 24.69 -12.31
N VAL A 49 6.29 24.23 -11.71
CA VAL A 49 5.69 22.92 -12.05
C VAL A 49 5.18 22.95 -13.49
N ALA A 50 4.50 24.03 -13.89
CA ALA A 50 4.05 24.19 -15.27
C ALA A 50 5.24 24.26 -16.26
N LEU A 51 6.32 24.95 -15.90
CA LEU A 51 7.53 25.03 -16.70
C LEU A 51 8.18 23.65 -16.88
N LEU A 52 8.26 22.85 -15.81
CA LEU A 52 8.74 21.46 -15.89
C LEU A 52 7.88 20.61 -16.82
N LEU A 53 6.55 20.76 -16.77
CA LEU A 53 5.62 20.02 -17.64
C LEU A 53 5.65 20.48 -19.10
N ALA A 54 6.16 21.68 -19.35
CA ALA A 54 6.33 22.23 -20.69
C ALA A 54 7.73 21.95 -21.27
N SER A 55 8.62 21.30 -20.53
CA SER A 55 10.01 21.09 -20.91
C SER A 55 10.28 19.66 -21.39
N GLU A 56 11.46 19.42 -21.94
CA GLU A 56 11.88 18.11 -22.46
C GLU A 56 12.02 17.06 -21.34
N GLU A 57 12.24 17.51 -20.11
CA GLU A 57 12.32 16.67 -18.91
C GLU A 57 11.01 15.92 -18.63
N SER A 58 9.87 16.42 -19.12
CA SER A 58 8.58 15.74 -19.03
C SER A 58 8.16 15.03 -20.33
N SER A 59 9.10 14.75 -21.25
CA SER A 59 8.81 14.14 -22.57
C SER A 59 8.02 12.83 -22.54
N TYR A 60 8.02 12.11 -21.41
CA TYR A 60 7.24 10.87 -21.22
C TYR A 60 6.09 10.99 -20.21
N VAL A 61 5.83 12.19 -19.69
CA VAL A 61 4.72 12.44 -18.76
C VAL A 61 3.49 12.84 -19.59
N THR A 62 2.58 11.89 -19.78
CA THR A 62 1.30 12.11 -20.47
C THR A 62 0.17 11.39 -19.76
N GLY A 63 -1.04 11.95 -19.81
CA GLY A 63 -2.24 11.37 -19.18
C GLY A 63 -2.20 11.33 -17.65
N ALA A 64 -1.25 12.03 -17.01
CA ALA A 64 -1.08 12.08 -15.57
C ALA A 64 -1.47 13.45 -15.01
N GLU A 65 -2.05 13.45 -13.81
CA GLU A 65 -2.30 14.67 -13.04
C GLU A 65 -1.15 14.90 -12.05
N ILE A 66 -0.61 16.12 -12.02
CA ILE A 66 0.41 16.52 -11.05
C ILE A 66 -0.21 17.46 -10.03
N VAL A 67 -0.25 17.01 -8.76
CA VAL A 67 -0.81 17.79 -7.64
C VAL A 67 0.30 18.57 -6.96
N ALA A 68 0.22 19.91 -7.03
CA ALA A 68 1.15 20.83 -6.38
C ALA A 68 0.43 21.61 -5.26
N ASP A 69 0.18 20.96 -4.11
CA ASP A 69 -0.66 21.47 -3.03
C ASP A 69 0.05 21.56 -1.65
N GLY A 70 1.37 21.33 -1.61
CA GLY A 70 2.12 21.33 -0.37
C GLY A 70 1.80 20.16 0.57
N GLY A 71 1.28 19.05 0.04
CA GLY A 71 0.94 17.86 0.84
C GLY A 71 -0.44 17.95 1.49
N PHE A 72 -1.30 18.87 1.03
CA PHE A 72 -2.64 19.02 1.56
C PHE A 72 -3.46 17.73 1.41
N CYS A 73 -3.41 17.11 0.24
CA CYS A 73 -4.10 15.85 -0.10
C CYS A 73 -3.34 14.58 0.32
N ALA A 74 -2.15 14.70 0.92
CA ALA A 74 -1.36 13.54 1.33
C ALA A 74 -1.97 12.86 2.57
N GLN A 75 -2.00 11.51 2.55
CA GLN A 75 -2.55 10.63 3.59
C GLN A 75 -1.50 10.22 4.62
#